data_AF-A0A7V9FJ65-F1
#
_entry.id   AF-A0A7V9FJ65-F1
#
_cell.length_a   1.000
_cell.length_b   1.000
_cell.length_c   1.000
_cell.angle_alpha   90.00
_cell.angle_beta   90.00
_cell.angle_gamma   90.00
#
_symmetry.space_group_name_H-M   'P 1'
#
loop_
_entity.id
_entity.type
_entity.pdbx_description
1 polymer ?
#
loop_
_entity_poly.entity_id
_entity_poly.type
_entity_poly.pdbx_seq_one_letter_code
_entity_poly.pdbx_strand_id
1 'polypeptide(L)'
;MSPRLVTPARLGWFCLKREILINGSQRETRVAILEDDRLVELLVDRPDHRRTVGDIYLGRVEAVLPGIQAAFVDIGQEKSAFLHASD
;
A
#
# COMPACT_ATOMS: atom_id res chain seq x y z
N MET A 1 -23.35 -29.76 49.79
CA MET A 1 -22.40 -28.67 49.46
C MET A 1 -21.52 -29.12 48.31
N SER A 2 -21.78 -28.60 47.10
CA SER A 2 -20.81 -28.49 46.00
C SER A 2 -21.46 -27.58 44.94
N PRO A 3 -21.07 -26.30 44.82
CA PRO A 3 -21.54 -25.48 43.74
C PRO A 3 -20.75 -25.83 42.48
N ARG A 4 -21.43 -26.30 41.43
CA ARG A 4 -20.85 -26.35 40.08
C ARG A 4 -20.58 -24.91 39.65
N LEU A 5 -19.31 -24.53 39.68
CA LEU A 5 -18.83 -23.29 39.07
C LEU A 5 -19.11 -23.38 37.57
N VAL A 6 -20.11 -22.63 37.11
CA VAL A 6 -20.26 -22.30 35.70
C VAL A 6 -19.15 -21.32 35.36
N THR A 7 -18.10 -21.80 34.71
CA THR A 7 -17.03 -20.94 34.20
C THR A 7 -17.61 -20.08 33.08
N PRO A 8 -17.53 -18.74 33.14
CA PRO A 8 -17.79 -17.94 31.95
C PRO A 8 -16.59 -18.15 31.03
N ALA A 9 -16.76 -18.91 29.95
CA ALA A 9 -15.80 -18.91 28.87
C ALA A 9 -15.80 -17.51 28.27
N ARG A 10 -14.78 -16.74 28.69
CA ARG A 10 -14.32 -15.46 28.18
C ARG A 10 -14.92 -15.10 26.81
N LEU A 11 -15.80 -14.11 26.82
CA LEU A 11 -16.01 -13.21 25.68
C LEU A 11 -14.71 -12.39 25.52
N GLY A 12 -13.67 -13.02 24.98
CA GLY A 12 -12.36 -12.42 24.76
C GLY A 12 -12.13 -12.29 23.27
N TRP A 13 -11.92 -11.05 22.81
CA TRP A 13 -11.13 -10.69 21.64
C TRP A 13 -10.70 -11.87 20.75
N PHE A 14 -11.40 -12.11 19.63
CA PHE A 14 -10.79 -12.82 18.52
C PHE A 14 -9.60 -11.96 18.04
N CYS A 15 -8.41 -12.29 18.51
CA CYS A 15 -7.17 -11.80 17.90
C CYS A 15 -6.99 -12.63 16.63
N LEU A 16 -7.53 -12.15 15.50
CA LEU A 16 -7.25 -12.71 14.19
C LEU A 16 -5.73 -12.67 13.99
N LYS A 17 -5.13 -13.84 13.79
CA LYS A 17 -3.71 -13.96 13.50
C LYS A 17 -3.48 -13.40 12.11
N ARG A 18 -2.72 -12.31 12.01
CA ARG A 18 -2.32 -11.70 10.74
C ARG A 18 -0.86 -11.99 10.44
N GLU A 19 -0.60 -12.50 9.25
CA GLU A 19 0.75 -12.79 8.75
C GLU A 19 0.96 -12.18 7.37
N ILE A 20 2.19 -11.73 7.13
CA ILE A 20 2.63 -11.23 5.83
C ILE A 20 3.75 -12.14 5.34
N LEU A 21 3.52 -12.80 4.21
CA LEU A 21 4.50 -13.66 3.56
C LEU A 21 5.05 -12.95 2.32
N ILE A 22 6.38 -12.84 2.24
CA ILE A 22 7.06 -12.17 1.12
C ILE A 22 7.90 -13.21 0.37
N ASN A 23 7.66 -13.33 -0.93
CA ASN A 23 8.47 -14.14 -1.84
C ASN A 23 9.07 -13.25 -2.93
N GLY A 24 10.39 -13.06 -2.89
CA GLY A 24 11.13 -12.27 -3.88
C GLY A 24 11.84 -13.17 -4.89
N SER A 25 11.72 -12.86 -6.17
CA SER A 25 12.48 -13.47 -7.27
C SER A 25 12.93 -12.38 -8.26
N GLN A 26 13.79 -12.74 -9.23
CA GLN A 26 14.20 -11.79 -10.27
C GLN A 26 13.05 -11.34 -11.18
N ARG A 27 11.99 -12.15 -11.31
CA ARG A 27 10.87 -11.88 -12.23
C ARG A 27 9.73 -11.13 -11.57
N GLU A 28 9.50 -11.39 -10.29
CA GLU A 28 8.41 -10.76 -9.54
C GLU A 28 8.62 -10.89 -8.03
N THR A 29 8.02 -9.97 -7.30
CA THR A 29 7.86 -9.99 -5.84
C THR A 29 6.39 -10.24 -5.51
N ARG A 30 6.12 -11.22 -4.65
CA ARG A 30 4.78 -11.57 -4.21
C ARG A 30 4.65 -11.31 -2.71
N VAL A 31 3.56 -10.66 -2.32
CA VAL A 31 3.21 -10.41 -0.92
C VAL A 31 1.83 -11.02 -0.67
N ALA A 32 1.75 -11.99 0.25
CA ALA A 32 0.50 -12.59 0.67
C ALA A 32 0.16 -12.13 2.10
N ILE A 33 -1.05 -11.63 2.29
CA ILE A 33 -1.62 -11.33 3.61
C ILE A 33 -2.52 -12.49 4.00
N LEU A 34 -2.23 -13.10 5.14
CA LEU A 34 -3.03 -14.18 5.71
C LEU A 34 -3.77 -13.69 6.96
N GLU A 35 -5.01 -14.11 7.12
CA GLU A 35 -5.79 -14.02 8.36
C GLU A 35 -6.23 -15.42 8.78
N ASP A 36 -5.83 -15.86 9.98
CA ASP A 36 -6.08 -17.22 10.49
C ASP A 36 -5.73 -18.31 9.46
N ASP A 37 -4.50 -18.22 8.93
CA ASP A 37 -3.93 -19.09 7.91
C ASP A 37 -4.72 -19.13 6.57
N ARG A 38 -5.67 -18.21 6.37
CA ARG A 38 -6.41 -18.02 5.11
C ARG A 38 -5.86 -16.83 4.34
N LEU A 39 -5.63 -17.03 3.04
CA LEU A 39 -5.22 -15.94 2.14
C LEU A 39 -6.38 -14.95 1.96
N VAL A 40 -6.15 -13.70 2.35
CA VAL A 40 -7.11 -12.61 2.18
C VAL A 40 -6.70 -11.64 1.08
N GLU A 41 -5.39 -11.44 0.87
CA GLU A 41 -4.89 -10.56 -0.19
C GLU A 41 -3.57 -11.09 -0.77
N LEU A 42 -3.41 -10.96 -2.08
CA LEU A 42 -2.17 -11.28 -2.79
C LEU A 42 -1.79 -10.10 -3.70
N LEU A 43 -0.64 -9.50 -3.43
CA LEU A 43 -0.03 -8.48 -4.28
C LEU A 43 1.11 -9.12 -5.07
N VAL A 44 1.18 -8.84 -6.36
CA VAL A 44 2.26 -9.28 -7.25
C VAL A 44 2.84 -8.06 -7.94
N ASP A 45 4.07 -7.73 -7.59
CA ASP A 45 4.84 -6.66 -8.21
C ASP A 45 5.82 -7.24 -9.23
N ARG A 46 5.84 -6.69 -10.45
CA ARG A 46 6.71 -7.15 -11.53
C ARG A 46 7.54 -5.98 -12.06
N PRO A 47 8.85 -6.17 -12.31
CA PRO A 47 9.74 -5.08 -12.72
C PRO A 47 9.29 -4.36 -14.01
N ASP A 48 8.69 -5.10 -14.94
CA ASP A 48 8.18 -4.65 -16.23
C ASP A 48 6.83 -3.92 -16.15
N HIS A 49 6.11 -4.03 -15.03
CA HIS A 49 4.82 -3.38 -14.78
C HIS A 49 4.88 -2.38 -13.63
N ARG A 50 5.98 -1.62 -13.52
CA ARG A 50 6.13 -0.61 -12.49
C ARG A 50 5.07 0.49 -12.67
N ARG A 51 4.13 0.57 -11.71
CA ARG A 51 3.15 1.66 -11.64
C ARG A 51 3.81 2.87 -10.97
N THR A 52 3.64 4.05 -11.57
CA THR A 52 4.10 5.32 -11.00
C THR A 52 3.08 5.91 -10.01
N VAL A 53 1.85 5.38 -9.98
CA VAL A 53 0.76 5.90 -9.14
C VAL A 53 1.06 5.64 -7.67
N GLY A 54 1.04 6.69 -6.86
CA GLY A 54 1.27 6.63 -5.42
C GLY A 54 2.73 6.83 -5.01
N ASP A 55 3.65 6.90 -5.98
CA ASP A 55 5.04 7.26 -5.72
C ASP A 55 5.14 8.72 -5.24
N ILE A 56 6.13 8.98 -4.37
CA ILE A 56 6.44 10.32 -3.87
C ILE A 56 7.78 10.75 -4.46
N TYR A 57 7.79 11.91 -5.09
CA TYR A 57 8.96 12.47 -5.77
C TYR A 57 9.38 13.79 -5.12
N LEU A 58 10.70 14.03 -5.09
CA LEU A 58 11.25 15.37 -4.91
C LEU A 58 11.47 15.98 -6.29
N GLY A 59 10.72 17.04 -6.62
CA GLY A 59 10.79 17.67 -7.93
C GLY A 59 11.22 19.13 -7.89
N ARG A 60 11.69 19.65 -9.02
CA ARG A 60 12.00 21.07 -9.23
C ARG A 60 10.99 21.69 -10.18
N VAL A 61 10.40 22.82 -9.79
CA VAL A 61 9.50 23.57 -10.67
C VAL A 61 10.30 24.16 -11.84
N GLU A 62 9.94 23.79 -13.07
CA GLU A 62 10.60 24.29 -14.28
C GLU A 62 9.85 25.48 -14.88
N ALA A 63 8.51 25.44 -14.84
CA ALA A 63 7.66 26.49 -15.38
C ALA A 63 6.35 26.60 -14.60
N VAL A 64 5.84 27.83 -14.47
CA VAL A 64 4.50 28.12 -13.94
C VAL A 64 3.68 28.73 -15.07
N LEU A 65 2.48 28.21 -15.30
CA LEU A 65 1.58 28.65 -16.35
C LEU A 65 0.26 29.19 -15.73
N PRO A 66 0.20 30.51 -15.44
CA PRO A 66 -0.99 31.11 -14.85
C PRO A 66 -2.26 30.93 -15.71
N GLY A 67 -2.12 30.90 -17.03
CA GLY A 67 -3.25 30.78 -17.95
C GLY A 67 -4.02 29.47 -17.85
N ILE A 68 -3.40 28.40 -17.33
CA ILE A 68 -4.04 27.10 -17.08
C ILE A 68 -3.95 26.68 -15.61
N GLN A 69 -3.62 27.63 -14.71
CA GLN A 69 -3.56 27.42 -13.26
C GLN A 69 -2.72 26.19 -12.87
N ALA A 70 -1.52 26.05 -13.44
CA ALA A 70 -0.68 24.87 -13.23
C ALA A 70 0.81 25.17 -13.28
N ALA A 71 1.61 24.20 -12.85
CA ALA A 71 3.06 24.19 -12.95
C ALA A 71 3.58 22.89 -13.59
N PHE A 72 4.67 22.99 -14.33
CA PHE A 72 5.45 21.86 -14.79
C PHE A 72 6.62 21.62 -13.83
N VAL A 73 6.75 20.38 -13.36
CA VAL A 73 7.72 19.96 -12.35
C VAL A 73 8.59 18.84 -12.90
N ASP A 74 9.90 19.06 -12.94
CA ASP A 74 10.89 18.01 -13.22
C ASP A 74 10.97 17.06 -12.02
N ILE A 75 10.65 15.79 -12.26
CA ILE A 75 10.71 14.69 -11.28
C ILE A 75 11.72 13.60 -11.71
N GLY A 76 12.57 13.88 -12.70
CA GLY A 76 13.55 12.93 -13.25
C GLY A 76 12.98 11.90 -14.23
N GLN A 77 11.78 12.15 -14.79
CA GLN A 77 11.15 11.33 -15.83
C GLN A 77 11.39 11.91 -17.23
N GLU A 78 11.06 11.15 -18.28
CA GLU A 78 11.22 11.61 -19.68
C GLU A 78 10.44 12.90 -19.98
N LYS A 79 9.31 13.11 -19.29
CA LYS A 79 8.48 14.32 -19.40
C LYS A 79 8.24 14.91 -18.02
N SER A 80 8.25 16.24 -17.94
CA SER A 80 7.91 16.97 -16.71
C SER A 80 6.49 16.62 -16.27
N ALA A 81 6.32 16.46 -14.96
CA ALA A 81 5.02 16.24 -14.35
C ALA A 81 4.19 17.53 -14.40
N PHE A 82 2.87 17.37 -14.40
CA PHE A 82 1.92 18.48 -14.37
C PHE A 82 1.28 18.54 -12.98
N LEU A 83 1.29 19.72 -12.36
CA LEU A 83 0.68 19.99 -11.06
C LEU A 83 -0.35 21.11 -11.20
N HIS A 84 -1.61 20.81 -10.97
CA HIS A 84 -2.68 21.81 -11.00
C HIS A 84 -2.72 22.59 -9.67
N ALA A 85 -3.15 23.85 -9.68
CA ALA A 85 -3.15 24.72 -8.50
C ALA A 85 -4.12 24.29 -7.38
N SER A 86 -4.95 23.28 -7.62
CA SER A 86 -5.92 22.74 -6.65
C SER A 86 -5.61 21.32 -6.19
N ASP A 87 -4.48 20.75 -6.65
CA ASP A 87 -3.95 19.48 -6.14
C ASP A 87 -3.22 19.71 -4.80
#